data_AF-A0A126Q0K8-F1
#
_entry.id   AF-A0A126Q0K8-F1
#
_cell.length_a   1.000
_cell.length_b   1.000
_cell.length_c   1.000
_cell.angle_alpha   90.00
_cell.angle_beta   90.00
_cell.angle_gamma   90.00
#
_symmetry.space_group_name_H-M   'P 1'
#
loop_
_entity.id
_entity.type
_entity.pdbx_description
1 polymer ?
#
loop_
_entity_poly.entity_id
_entity_poly.type
_entity_poly.pdbx_seq_one_letter_code
_entity_poly.pdbx_strand_id
1 'polypeptide(L)'
;MQQTLGNSTNDSNDVVFYQPQFRFLESSYLDAFISGQVYLSNILNFRKGEFGGLIDDEREGEISIHGFNHNTSERETIVYDPCIDEDIFVLCTTNNLISESLFWALKEKRTSCCLIVRPSKLIDEISSNPELTFIGRKNCDYNGRDFYNIPSFCPWTNHLPFRSMIHKYDPLFNKPKSYANQLEHRVCWRASKKSRSHFELQTTIPSQIIRIDFEVEKKVALNIRPPQSVSLQIYGFDSKVIAEGSFQFSNNLLSPIVYERKGDNKELLGFKQPQNPDGSNTLFNASIQGGDTGVFTHPAVGMLILNIETKLIERIKYSVS
;
A
#
# COMPACT_ATOMS: atom_id res chain seq x y z
N MET A 1 9.37 -30.37 -18.60
CA MET A 1 8.22 -31.09 -19.20
C MET A 1 7.80 -32.17 -18.22
N GLN A 2 6.82 -31.89 -17.37
CA GLN A 2 6.10 -32.91 -16.61
C GLN A 2 4.69 -32.38 -16.37
N GLN A 3 3.75 -33.19 -16.83
CA GLN A 3 2.35 -32.91 -17.08
C GLN A 3 1.52 -33.23 -15.84
N THR A 4 0.54 -32.35 -15.60
CA THR A 4 -0.83 -32.63 -15.14
C THR A 4 -1.09 -33.80 -14.19
N LEU A 5 -1.59 -33.45 -13.00
CA LEU A 5 -2.64 -34.20 -12.32
C LEU A 5 -3.89 -33.33 -12.28
N GLY A 6 -4.82 -33.63 -13.18
CA GLY A 6 -6.21 -33.28 -13.00
C GLY A 6 -6.87 -34.35 -12.13
N ASN A 7 -7.63 -33.92 -11.14
CA ASN A 7 -8.81 -34.64 -10.69
C ASN A 7 -9.88 -33.61 -10.35
N SER A 8 -10.97 -33.70 -11.10
CA SER A 8 -12.16 -32.88 -11.00
C SER A 8 -12.88 -33.10 -9.67
N THR A 9 -13.10 -32.00 -8.96
CA THR A 9 -14.33 -31.81 -8.18
C THR A 9 -14.91 -30.48 -8.65
N ASN A 10 -16.21 -30.44 -8.92
CA ASN A 10 -16.93 -29.22 -9.27
C ASN A 10 -16.81 -28.24 -8.09
N ASP A 11 -15.82 -27.33 -8.12
CA ASP A 11 -15.59 -26.40 -7.02
C ASP A 11 -16.50 -25.18 -7.18
N SER A 12 -17.54 -25.14 -6.35
CA SER A 12 -18.33 -23.96 -6.07
C SER A 12 -17.45 -22.90 -5.41
N ASN A 13 -16.78 -22.04 -6.21
CA ASN A 13 -16.46 -20.62 -5.95
C ASN A 13 -15.34 -20.13 -6.89
N ASP A 14 -15.67 -19.86 -8.15
CA ASP A 14 -14.82 -19.06 -9.04
C ASP A 14 -14.85 -17.57 -8.57
N VAL A 15 -14.09 -17.25 -7.51
CA VAL A 15 -13.99 -15.88 -6.95
C VAL A 15 -12.54 -15.42 -6.98
N VAL A 16 -12.29 -14.25 -7.57
CA VAL A 16 -10.96 -13.62 -7.60
C VAL A 16 -10.91 -12.49 -6.58
N PHE A 17 -9.86 -12.46 -5.76
CA PHE A 17 -9.66 -11.46 -4.71
C PHE A 17 -8.51 -10.52 -5.06
N TYR A 18 -8.67 -9.25 -4.71
CA TYR A 18 -7.67 -8.20 -4.88
C TYR A 18 -7.51 -7.44 -3.56
N GLN A 19 -6.26 -7.14 -3.21
CA GLN A 19 -5.95 -6.26 -2.07
C GLN A 19 -5.90 -4.81 -2.57
N PRO A 20 -6.87 -3.96 -2.18
CA PRO A 20 -6.81 -2.53 -2.51
C PRO A 20 -5.65 -1.85 -1.78
N GLN A 21 -5.23 -0.71 -2.31
CA GLN A 21 -4.15 0.12 -1.76
C GLN A 21 -4.62 1.51 -1.40
N PHE A 22 -4.03 2.09 -0.36
CA PHE A 22 -4.38 3.42 0.13
C PHE A 22 -3.27 4.42 -0.14
N ARG A 23 -3.63 5.59 -0.64
CA ARG A 23 -2.72 6.71 -0.78
C ARG A 23 -3.19 7.86 0.09
N PHE A 24 -2.46 8.15 1.16
CA PHE A 24 -2.68 9.33 2.00
C PHE A 24 -2.15 10.57 1.28
N LEU A 25 -3.06 11.49 0.94
CA LEU A 25 -2.77 12.73 0.24
C LEU A 25 -3.20 13.93 1.09
N GLU A 26 -2.57 15.08 0.87
CA GLU A 26 -3.13 16.33 1.36
C GLU A 26 -4.43 16.65 0.60
N SER A 27 -5.33 17.37 1.25
CA SER A 27 -6.67 17.65 0.70
C SER A 27 -6.62 18.37 -0.65
N SER A 28 -5.60 19.20 -0.89
CA SER A 28 -5.38 19.90 -2.16
C SER A 28 -5.11 18.98 -3.35
N TYR A 29 -4.54 17.80 -3.13
CA TYR A 29 -4.20 16.84 -4.19
C TYR A 29 -5.21 15.68 -4.29
N LEU A 30 -6.12 15.56 -3.33
CA LEU A 30 -7.05 14.44 -3.22
C LEU A 30 -8.00 14.39 -4.42
N ASP A 31 -8.69 15.50 -4.71
CA ASP A 31 -9.71 15.55 -5.77
C ASP A 31 -9.08 15.37 -7.16
N ALA A 32 -7.89 15.94 -7.37
CA ALA A 32 -7.10 15.71 -8.58
C ALA A 32 -6.79 14.23 -8.77
N PHE A 33 -6.32 13.54 -7.72
CA PHE A 33 -6.03 12.11 -7.79
C PHE A 33 -7.28 11.26 -8.03
N ILE A 34 -8.41 11.61 -7.42
CA ILE A 34 -9.72 10.96 -7.66
C ILE A 34 -10.16 11.14 -9.12
N SER A 35 -9.93 12.31 -9.71
CA SER A 35 -10.20 12.56 -11.13
C SER A 35 -9.20 11.88 -12.09
N GLY A 36 -8.25 11.10 -11.57
CA GLY A 36 -7.28 10.35 -12.35
C GLY A 36 -5.96 11.07 -12.62
N GLN A 37 -5.74 12.26 -12.06
CA GLN A 37 -4.45 12.95 -12.16
C GLN A 37 -3.45 12.35 -11.17
N VAL A 38 -2.50 11.58 -11.69
CA VAL A 38 -1.50 10.86 -10.90
C VAL A 38 -0.18 11.61 -10.95
N TYR A 39 0.30 12.00 -9.76
CA TYR A 39 1.61 12.57 -9.56
C TYR A 39 2.58 11.50 -9.07
N LEU A 40 3.65 11.27 -9.83
CA LEU A 40 4.79 10.45 -9.45
C LEU A 40 5.95 11.39 -9.10
N SER A 41 6.45 11.29 -7.88
CA SER A 41 7.59 12.09 -7.45
C SER A 41 8.89 11.38 -7.81
N ASN A 42 9.90 12.15 -8.20
CA ASN A 42 11.26 11.62 -8.21
C ASN A 42 11.67 11.23 -6.78
N ILE A 43 12.28 10.07 -6.60
CA ILE A 43 12.62 9.55 -5.27
C ILE A 43 13.60 10.46 -4.52
N LEU A 44 14.51 11.13 -5.22
CA LEU A 44 15.48 12.06 -4.61
C LEU A 44 14.87 13.40 -4.22
N ASN A 45 13.71 13.75 -4.80
CA ASN A 45 12.97 14.98 -4.45
C ASN A 45 11.72 14.67 -3.60
N PHE A 46 11.47 13.39 -3.35
CA PHE A 46 10.30 12.91 -2.66
C PHE A 46 10.29 13.44 -1.22
N ARG A 47 9.23 14.19 -0.87
CA ARG A 47 8.99 14.73 0.48
C ARG A 47 10.04 15.72 1.00
N LYS A 48 10.93 16.24 0.14
CA LYS A 48 11.78 17.39 0.48
C LYS A 48 10.92 18.65 0.65
N GLY A 49 11.29 19.50 1.61
CA GLY A 49 10.43 20.52 2.23
C GLY A 49 9.72 21.53 1.32
N GLU A 50 10.08 21.66 0.04
CA GLU A 50 9.33 22.48 -0.93
C GLU A 50 7.90 21.96 -1.20
N PHE A 51 7.61 20.68 -0.91
CA PHE A 51 6.31 20.04 -1.18
C PHE A 51 5.60 19.50 0.08
N GLY A 52 5.87 20.07 1.26
CA GLY A 52 5.08 19.80 2.47
C GLY A 52 5.33 18.45 3.16
N GLY A 53 6.37 17.70 2.78
CA GLY A 53 6.74 16.46 3.46
C GLY A 53 7.45 16.71 4.79
N LEU A 54 7.00 16.09 5.88
CA LEU A 54 7.69 16.11 7.19
C LEU A 54 8.77 15.03 7.33
N ILE A 55 9.13 14.34 6.24
CA ILE A 55 10.16 13.30 6.20
C ILE A 55 11.18 13.69 5.14
N ASP A 56 12.24 14.36 5.57
CA ASP A 56 13.43 14.56 4.77
C ASP A 56 14.41 13.43 5.06
N ASP A 57 14.51 12.51 4.12
CA ASP A 57 15.37 11.35 4.20
C ASP A 57 16.43 11.45 3.11
N GLU A 58 17.58 12.02 3.47
CA GLU A 58 18.66 12.33 2.54
C GLU A 58 19.28 11.09 1.87
N ARG A 59 19.07 9.90 2.45
CA ARG A 59 19.55 8.59 1.98
C ARG A 59 18.41 7.73 1.40
N GLU A 60 17.30 8.34 1.02
CA GLU A 60 16.15 7.64 0.42
C GLU A 60 16.56 6.96 -0.89
N GLY A 61 16.35 5.64 -0.98
CA GLY A 61 16.81 4.85 -2.12
C GLY A 61 18.28 4.40 -2.02
N GLU A 62 18.96 4.58 -0.89
CA GLU A 62 20.34 4.16 -0.67
C GLU A 62 20.43 2.99 0.34
N ILE A 63 21.37 2.07 0.13
CA ILE A 63 21.89 1.19 1.19
C ILE A 63 23.41 1.25 1.25
N SER A 64 23.96 0.98 2.43
CA SER A 64 25.39 0.93 2.68
C SER A 64 25.78 -0.40 3.31
N ILE A 65 26.89 -0.96 2.84
CA ILE A 65 27.49 -2.18 3.38
C ILE A 65 28.81 -1.82 4.01
N HIS A 66 28.99 -2.20 5.26
CA HIS A 66 30.17 -1.91 6.06
C HIS A 66 30.92 -3.21 6.36
N GLY A 67 32.20 -3.25 6.01
CA GLY A 67 33.04 -4.42 6.18
C GLY A 67 34.52 -4.08 6.37
N PHE A 68 35.36 -5.12 6.34
CA PHE A 68 36.80 -4.98 6.37
C PHE A 68 37.39 -5.39 5.02
N ASN A 69 38.31 -4.59 4.53
CA ASN A 69 39.11 -4.96 3.39
C ASN A 69 40.09 -6.07 3.80
N HIS A 70 39.98 -7.26 3.20
CA HIS A 70 40.85 -8.38 3.57
C HIS A 70 42.33 -8.12 3.28
N ASN A 71 42.66 -7.24 2.33
CA ASN A 71 44.05 -6.96 1.96
C ASN A 71 44.70 -5.91 2.87
N THR A 72 43.94 -4.90 3.29
CA THR A 72 44.47 -3.79 4.11
C THR A 72 44.09 -3.89 5.59
N SER A 73 43.13 -4.76 5.94
CA SER A 73 42.50 -4.83 7.27
C SER A 73 41.82 -3.52 7.71
N GLU A 74 41.64 -2.56 6.80
CA GLU A 74 40.96 -1.31 7.07
C GLU A 74 39.44 -1.46 6.89
N ARG A 75 38.69 -0.61 7.58
CA ARG A 75 37.24 -0.55 7.44
C ARG A 75 36.87 0.13 6.13
N GLU A 76 35.98 -0.49 5.36
CA GLU A 76 35.52 0.01 4.07
C GLU A 76 33.98 0.01 4.02
N THR A 77 33.40 1.00 3.33
CA THR A 77 31.96 1.14 3.11
C THR A 77 31.68 1.19 1.62
N ILE A 78 30.79 0.31 1.14
CA ILE A 78 30.24 0.39 -0.23
C ILE A 78 28.82 0.92 -0.15
N VAL A 79 28.57 1.98 -0.91
CA VAL A 79 27.24 2.59 -1.07
C VAL A 79 26.62 2.09 -2.37
N TYR A 80 25.37 1.62 -2.29
CA TYR A 80 24.54 1.29 -3.44
C TYR A 80 23.39 2.27 -3.52
N ASP A 81 23.39 3.09 -4.56
CA ASP A 81 22.36 4.08 -4.84
C ASP A 81 21.99 4.06 -6.33
N PRO A 82 20.89 3.39 -6.72
CA PRO A 82 20.41 3.41 -8.11
C PRO A 82 19.97 4.80 -8.58
N CYS A 83 19.70 5.74 -7.68
CA CYS A 83 19.13 7.04 -7.99
C CYS A 83 20.17 8.05 -8.49
N ILE A 84 21.47 7.82 -8.23
CA ILE A 84 22.56 8.64 -8.80
C ILE A 84 22.59 8.52 -10.33
N ASP A 85 22.47 7.30 -10.82
CA ASP A 85 22.64 6.98 -12.23
C ASP A 85 21.33 7.05 -13.03
N GLU A 86 20.18 6.96 -12.37
CA GLU A 86 18.89 6.83 -13.01
C GLU A 86 17.83 7.75 -12.39
N ASP A 87 16.91 8.23 -13.22
CA ASP A 87 15.83 9.12 -12.78
C ASP A 87 14.65 8.23 -12.33
N ILE A 88 14.57 7.95 -11.02
CA ILE A 88 13.62 6.99 -10.44
C ILE A 88 12.42 7.72 -9.86
N PHE A 89 11.23 7.27 -10.23
CA PHE A 89 9.95 7.83 -9.79
C PHE A 89 9.18 6.81 -8.96
N VAL A 90 8.52 7.29 -7.91
CA VAL A 90 7.87 6.43 -6.92
C VAL A 90 6.40 6.83 -6.70
N LEU A 91 5.55 5.82 -6.62
CA LEU A 91 4.21 5.88 -6.06
C LEU A 91 4.22 5.14 -4.72
N CYS A 92 4.01 5.87 -3.62
CA CYS A 92 3.86 5.29 -2.29
C CYS A 92 2.39 5.13 -1.92
N THR A 93 2.03 3.91 -1.55
CA THR A 93 0.72 3.52 -1.00
C THR A 93 0.93 2.73 0.29
N THR A 94 -0.14 2.25 0.92
CA THR A 94 -0.10 1.21 1.94
C THR A 94 -1.21 0.20 1.69
N ASN A 95 -1.05 -1.04 2.17
CA ASN A 95 -2.10 -2.05 2.13
C ASN A 95 -2.96 -2.05 3.41
N ASN A 96 -2.61 -1.24 4.42
CA ASN A 96 -3.21 -1.31 5.75
C ASN A 96 -3.94 -0.01 6.11
N LEU A 97 -5.28 -0.04 6.06
CA LEU A 97 -6.11 1.15 6.30
C LEU A 97 -6.10 1.60 7.75
N ILE A 98 -6.46 0.72 8.68
CA ILE A 98 -6.44 1.00 10.13
C ILE A 98 -5.15 0.43 10.65
N SER A 99 -4.12 1.27 10.79
CA SER A 99 -2.79 0.82 11.16
C SER A 99 -1.96 1.97 11.71
N GLU A 100 -0.69 1.69 12.05
CA GLU A 100 0.30 2.72 12.35
C GLU A 100 0.42 3.77 11.24
N SER A 101 0.09 3.41 9.99
CA SER A 101 0.10 4.32 8.84
C SER A 101 -1.00 5.38 8.94
N LEU A 102 -2.20 5.00 9.39
CA LEU A 102 -3.28 5.95 9.65
C LEU A 102 -2.92 6.92 10.79
N PHE A 103 -2.38 6.40 11.90
CA PHE A 103 -1.96 7.25 13.02
C PHE A 103 -0.87 8.24 12.60
N TRP A 104 0.09 7.79 11.79
CA TRP A 104 1.08 8.67 11.19
C TRP A 104 0.44 9.73 10.30
N ALA A 105 -0.43 9.34 9.36
CA ALA A 105 -1.11 10.26 8.46
C ALA A 105 -1.93 11.33 9.21
N LEU A 106 -2.62 10.95 10.28
CA LEU A 106 -3.39 11.88 11.11
C LEU A 106 -2.49 12.86 11.88
N LYS A 107 -1.32 12.44 12.37
CA LYS A 107 -0.32 13.36 12.97
C LYS A 107 0.16 14.41 11.96
N GLU A 108 0.26 14.01 10.71
CA GLU A 108 0.58 14.86 9.55
C GLU A 108 -0.63 15.68 9.06
N LYS A 109 -1.75 15.70 9.81
CA LYS A 109 -3.01 16.39 9.48
C LYS A 109 -3.68 15.89 8.20
N ARG A 110 -3.40 14.66 7.75
CA ARG A 110 -4.07 14.02 6.62
C ARG A 110 -5.29 13.27 7.12
N THR A 111 -6.46 13.88 7.01
CA THR A 111 -7.75 13.31 7.47
C THR A 111 -8.51 12.56 6.37
N SER A 112 -7.89 12.33 5.21
CA SER A 112 -8.48 11.63 4.07
C SER A 112 -7.44 10.85 3.29
N CYS A 113 -7.87 9.83 2.54
CA CYS A 113 -7.02 9.11 1.59
C CYS A 113 -7.82 8.66 0.37
N CYS A 114 -7.10 8.18 -0.66
CA CYS A 114 -7.70 7.51 -1.80
C CYS A 114 -7.50 6.00 -1.68
N LEU A 115 -8.55 5.21 -1.87
CA LEU A 115 -8.49 3.77 -2.07
C LEU A 115 -8.42 3.47 -3.57
N ILE A 116 -7.32 2.85 -3.97
CA ILE A 116 -7.10 2.32 -5.31
C ILE A 116 -7.64 0.89 -5.32
N VAL A 117 -8.79 0.70 -5.97
CA VAL A 117 -9.55 -0.55 -6.02
C VAL A 117 -8.74 -1.67 -6.69
N ARG A 118 -8.19 -1.41 -7.90
CA ARG A 118 -7.25 -2.32 -8.59
C ARG A 118 -5.89 -1.67 -8.81
N PRO A 119 -4.94 -1.85 -7.87
CA PRO A 119 -3.60 -1.30 -8.02
C PRO A 119 -2.91 -1.79 -9.30
N SER A 120 -3.12 -3.04 -9.73
CA SER A 120 -2.50 -3.56 -10.96
C SER A 120 -2.91 -2.77 -12.21
N LYS A 121 -4.19 -2.44 -12.37
CA LYS A 121 -4.67 -1.68 -13.53
C LYS A 121 -4.05 -0.27 -13.58
N LEU A 122 -3.95 0.39 -12.44
CA LEU A 122 -3.26 1.68 -12.32
C LEU A 122 -1.80 1.58 -12.72
N ILE A 123 -1.12 0.56 -12.21
CA ILE A 123 0.31 0.33 -12.48
C ILE A 123 0.52 0.02 -13.97
N ASP A 124 -0.33 -0.79 -14.58
CA ASP A 124 -0.26 -1.14 -16.00
C ASP A 124 -0.47 0.10 -16.89
N GLU A 125 -1.43 0.96 -16.55
CA GLU A 125 -1.70 2.21 -17.28
C GLU A 125 -0.54 3.20 -17.16
N ILE A 126 0.01 3.41 -15.95
CA ILE A 126 1.21 4.23 -15.76
C ILE A 126 2.39 3.65 -16.54
N SER A 127 2.57 2.33 -16.51
CA SER A 127 3.66 1.63 -17.20
C SER A 127 3.51 1.59 -18.72
N SER A 128 2.32 1.94 -19.23
CA SER A 128 2.08 2.12 -20.67
C SER A 128 2.65 3.44 -21.19
N ASN A 129 3.05 4.36 -20.31
CA ASN A 129 3.73 5.58 -20.70
C ASN A 129 5.14 5.27 -21.24
N PRO A 130 5.47 5.65 -22.49
CA PRO A 130 6.76 5.32 -23.12
C PRO A 130 7.96 6.01 -22.46
N GLU A 131 7.74 7.04 -21.63
CA GLU A 131 8.79 7.70 -20.87
C GLU A 131 9.14 6.95 -19.58
N LEU A 132 8.38 5.93 -19.17
CA LEU A 132 8.56 5.20 -17.93
C LEU A 132 8.81 3.70 -18.19
N THR A 133 9.83 3.15 -17.55
CA THR A 133 10.08 1.71 -17.49
C THR A 133 9.77 1.20 -16.10
N PHE A 134 8.87 0.23 -15.97
CA PHE A 134 8.57 -0.39 -14.69
C PHE A 134 9.81 -1.09 -14.10
N ILE A 135 10.10 -0.81 -12.83
CA ILE A 135 11.21 -1.44 -12.10
C ILE A 135 10.69 -2.58 -11.23
N GLY A 136 9.69 -2.27 -10.41
CA GLY A 136 9.21 -3.20 -9.40
C GLY A 136 8.19 -2.57 -8.45
N ARG A 137 7.54 -3.44 -7.67
CA ARG A 137 6.63 -3.06 -6.59
C ARG A 137 6.81 -3.98 -5.40
N LYS A 138 6.89 -3.40 -4.19
CA LYS A 138 7.11 -4.17 -2.96
C LYS A 138 6.71 -3.37 -1.73
N ASN A 139 6.36 -4.06 -0.65
CA ASN A 139 6.34 -3.46 0.68
C ASN A 139 7.77 -3.11 1.09
N CYS A 140 7.94 -1.96 1.74
CA CYS A 140 9.23 -1.57 2.28
C CYS A 140 9.69 -2.55 3.38
N ASP A 141 10.97 -2.88 3.34
CA ASP A 141 11.67 -3.53 4.44
C ASP A 141 12.21 -2.46 5.40
N TYR A 142 11.91 -2.60 6.67
CA TYR A 142 12.30 -1.68 7.74
C TYR A 142 13.46 -2.21 8.61
N ASN A 143 14.17 -3.23 8.14
CA ASN A 143 15.36 -3.80 8.78
C ASN A 143 16.56 -2.84 8.82
N GLY A 144 16.48 -1.72 8.09
CA GLY A 144 17.56 -0.73 7.99
C GLY A 144 18.20 -0.68 6.61
N ARG A 145 19.16 0.24 6.48
CA ARG A 145 19.93 0.52 5.26
C ARG A 145 21.42 0.24 5.40
N ASP A 146 21.89 0.09 6.64
CA ASP A 146 23.29 -0.11 6.97
C ASP A 146 23.50 -1.55 7.42
N PHE A 147 24.19 -2.33 6.60
CA PHE A 147 24.47 -3.74 6.86
C PHE A 147 25.93 -3.89 7.33
N TYR A 148 26.14 -4.52 8.49
CA TYR A 148 27.45 -4.65 9.14
C TYR A 148 27.94 -6.09 9.22
N ASN A 149 29.27 -6.26 9.29
CA ASN A 149 29.95 -7.50 9.68
C ASN A 149 29.52 -8.73 8.87
N ILE A 150 29.35 -8.57 7.56
CA ILE A 150 29.07 -9.67 6.64
C ILE A 150 30.36 -10.53 6.58
N PRO A 151 30.40 -11.74 7.18
CA PRO A 151 31.64 -12.49 7.44
C PRO A 151 32.40 -12.95 6.18
N SER A 152 31.80 -12.76 5.00
CA SER A 152 32.28 -13.19 3.69
C SER A 152 32.44 -12.03 2.70
N PHE A 153 32.41 -10.78 3.16
CA PHE A 153 32.52 -9.61 2.30
C PHE A 153 33.97 -9.24 2.02
N CYS A 154 34.47 -9.63 0.84
CA CYS A 154 35.69 -9.09 0.26
C CYS A 154 35.33 -8.16 -0.91
N PRO A 155 35.50 -6.83 -0.78
CA PRO A 155 35.15 -5.87 -1.82
C PRO A 155 35.87 -6.12 -3.16
N TRP A 156 37.01 -6.84 -3.14
CA TRP A 156 37.98 -6.91 -4.22
C TRP A 156 38.17 -8.30 -4.83
N THR A 157 37.56 -9.34 -4.25
CA THR A 157 37.46 -10.60 -5.01
C THR A 157 36.37 -10.40 -6.05
N ASN A 158 36.72 -10.52 -7.34
CA ASN A 158 35.78 -10.70 -8.46
C ASN A 158 34.86 -11.93 -8.31
N HIS A 159 34.76 -12.53 -7.12
CA HIS A 159 33.68 -13.40 -6.76
C HIS A 159 32.39 -12.56 -6.74
N LEU A 160 31.70 -12.69 -7.86
CA LEU A 160 30.36 -12.25 -8.19
C LEU A 160 29.22 -12.55 -7.17
N PRO A 161 29.29 -13.45 -6.14
CA PRO A 161 28.07 -13.79 -5.40
C PRO A 161 27.40 -12.61 -4.69
N PHE A 162 28.14 -11.69 -4.06
CA PHE A 162 27.50 -10.70 -3.17
C PHE A 162 26.97 -9.45 -3.88
N ARG A 163 27.64 -8.96 -4.95
CA ARG A 163 27.03 -7.96 -5.85
C ARG A 163 25.80 -8.52 -6.57
N SER A 164 25.69 -9.85 -6.72
CA SER A 164 24.47 -10.50 -7.18
C SER A 164 23.42 -10.77 -6.08
N MET A 165 23.76 -10.61 -4.80
CA MET A 165 22.81 -10.81 -3.68
C MET A 165 21.92 -9.59 -3.42
N ILE A 166 22.42 -8.39 -3.71
CA ILE A 166 21.62 -7.17 -3.70
C ILE A 166 21.22 -6.90 -5.14
N HIS A 167 19.94 -7.05 -5.45
CA HIS A 167 19.45 -6.62 -6.75
C HIS A 167 19.59 -5.09 -6.84
N LYS A 168 19.98 -4.60 -8.02
CA LYS A 168 20.26 -3.17 -8.30
C LYS A 168 19.24 -2.20 -7.69
N TYR A 169 17.97 -2.59 -7.62
CA TYR A 169 16.85 -1.76 -7.18
C TYR A 169 16.30 -2.10 -5.79
N ASP A 170 16.88 -3.08 -5.07
CA ASP A 170 16.52 -3.35 -3.68
C ASP A 170 16.57 -2.10 -2.79
N PRO A 171 17.56 -1.18 -2.93
CA PRO A 171 17.63 0.02 -2.11
C PRO A 171 16.37 0.89 -2.14
N LEU A 172 15.61 0.87 -3.24
CA LEU A 172 14.35 1.62 -3.39
C LEU A 172 13.28 1.17 -2.41
N PHE A 173 13.42 -0.02 -1.82
CA PHE A 173 12.43 -0.65 -0.94
C PHE A 173 12.94 -0.81 0.50
N ASN A 174 14.10 -0.26 0.85
CA ASN A 174 14.67 -0.36 2.20
C ASN A 174 14.54 0.97 2.94
N LYS A 175 14.07 0.93 4.19
CA LYS A 175 13.99 2.09 5.08
C LYS A 175 14.49 1.75 6.50
N PRO A 176 14.89 2.75 7.28
CA PRO A 176 15.17 2.61 8.69
C PRO A 176 13.91 2.30 9.49
N LYS A 177 14.12 1.60 10.60
CA LYS A 177 13.07 1.26 11.56
C LYS A 177 12.32 2.47 12.10
N SER A 178 12.93 3.65 12.16
CA SER A 178 12.28 4.90 12.57
C SER A 178 11.07 5.28 11.70
N TYR A 179 10.99 4.77 10.47
CA TYR A 179 9.89 5.02 9.53
C TYR A 179 8.90 3.85 9.39
N ALA A 180 9.03 2.80 10.21
CA ALA A 180 8.23 1.58 10.11
C ALA A 180 6.72 1.84 10.18
N ASN A 181 6.30 2.86 10.93
CA ASN A 181 4.90 3.24 11.06
C ASN A 181 4.24 3.63 9.72
N GLN A 182 5.01 3.99 8.68
CA GLN A 182 4.45 4.35 7.37
C GLN A 182 3.85 3.13 6.64
N LEU A 183 4.39 1.93 6.89
CA LEU A 183 3.99 0.68 6.24
C LEU A 183 3.85 0.82 4.71
N GLU A 184 4.85 1.43 4.09
CA GLU A 184 4.82 1.81 2.67
C GLU A 184 4.85 0.58 1.78
N HIS A 185 3.99 0.60 0.76
CA HIS A 185 4.12 -0.16 -0.45
C HIS A 185 4.58 0.79 -1.54
N ARG A 186 5.71 0.49 -2.17
CA ARG A 186 6.28 1.31 -3.24
C ARG A 186 6.08 0.64 -4.58
N VAL A 187 5.77 1.46 -5.57
CA VAL A 187 5.83 1.11 -6.98
C VAL A 187 6.81 2.08 -7.64
N CYS A 188 7.80 1.55 -8.34
CA CYS A 188 8.90 2.33 -8.88
C CYS A 188 9.00 2.19 -10.39
N TRP A 189 9.32 3.31 -11.05
CA TRP A 189 9.62 3.40 -12.48
C TRP A 189 10.92 4.16 -12.70
N ARG A 190 11.60 3.82 -13.78
CA ARG A 190 12.75 4.57 -14.29
C ARG A 190 12.30 5.41 -15.47
N ALA A 191 12.61 6.70 -15.47
CA ALA A 191 12.36 7.53 -16.64
C ALA A 191 13.42 7.34 -17.73
N SER A 192 13.00 7.46 -19.00
CA SER A 192 13.89 7.35 -20.15
C SER A 192 14.78 8.59 -20.36
N LYS A 193 14.39 9.74 -19.80
CA LYS A 193 15.12 11.01 -19.87
C LYS A 193 15.34 11.55 -18.46
N LYS A 194 16.58 11.93 -18.14
CA LYS A 194 16.92 12.66 -16.90
C LYS A 194 16.41 14.10 -17.00
N SER A 195 15.68 14.60 -16.00
CA SER A 195 15.53 16.04 -15.63
C SER A 195 14.14 16.43 -15.08
N ARG A 196 13.25 15.50 -14.74
CA ARG A 196 11.95 15.87 -14.17
C ARG A 196 11.92 15.68 -12.66
N SER A 197 11.50 16.70 -11.92
CA SER A 197 11.25 16.56 -10.47
C SER A 197 10.05 15.64 -10.18
N HIS A 198 9.11 15.56 -11.12
CA HIS A 198 7.90 14.75 -11.04
C HIS A 198 7.36 14.40 -12.43
N PHE A 199 6.50 13.38 -12.50
CA PHE A 199 5.62 13.12 -13.63
C PHE A 199 4.17 13.42 -13.21
N GLU A 200 3.47 14.19 -14.04
CA GLU A 200 2.02 14.30 -13.99
C GLU A 200 1.43 13.44 -15.11
N LEU A 201 0.53 12.54 -14.75
CA LEU A 201 -0.10 11.60 -15.68
C LEU A 201 -1.60 11.71 -15.53
N GLN A 202 -2.32 11.72 -16.64
CA GLN A 202 -3.77 11.56 -16.63
C GLN A 202 -4.10 10.08 -16.89
N THR A 203 -4.85 9.48 -15.96
CA THR A 203 -5.33 8.08 -16.07
C THR A 203 -6.81 8.04 -16.41
N THR A 204 -7.23 6.92 -16.99
CA THR A 204 -8.60 6.63 -17.44
C THR A 204 -9.38 5.74 -16.48
N ILE A 205 -8.76 5.36 -15.36
CA ILE A 205 -9.38 4.61 -14.26
C ILE A 205 -9.89 5.43 -13.04
N PRO A 206 -10.37 6.70 -13.14
CA PRO A 206 -10.95 7.42 -12.01
C PRO A 206 -12.01 6.62 -11.23
N SER A 207 -12.83 5.82 -11.92
CA SER A 207 -13.87 4.98 -11.29
C SER A 207 -13.31 3.88 -10.38
N GLN A 208 -12.00 3.66 -10.36
CA GLN A 208 -11.30 2.72 -9.50
C GLN A 208 -10.58 3.40 -8.33
N ILE A 209 -10.83 4.69 -8.13
CA ILE A 209 -10.26 5.48 -7.04
C ILE A 209 -11.41 6.00 -6.20
N ILE A 210 -11.50 5.54 -4.95
CA ILE A 210 -12.58 5.88 -4.03
C ILE A 210 -12.02 6.79 -2.94
N ARG A 211 -12.74 7.88 -2.63
CA ARG A 211 -12.40 8.76 -1.51
C ARG A 211 -12.69 8.10 -0.18
N ILE A 212 -11.77 8.22 0.77
CA ILE A 212 -11.97 7.83 2.17
C ILE A 212 -11.75 9.04 3.07
N ASP A 213 -12.75 9.37 3.88
CA ASP A 213 -12.66 10.40 4.93
C ASP A 213 -12.55 9.73 6.30
N PHE A 214 -11.65 10.20 7.16
CA PHE A 214 -11.48 9.70 8.52
C PHE A 214 -12.01 10.69 9.56
N GLU A 215 -12.79 10.17 10.49
CA GLU A 215 -13.19 10.85 11.72
C GLU A 215 -12.68 10.04 12.90
N VAL A 216 -11.66 10.54 13.59
CA VAL A 216 -11.00 9.79 14.67
C VAL A 216 -11.15 10.53 15.98
N GLU A 217 -11.65 9.84 17.02
CA GLU A 217 -11.73 10.42 18.35
C GLU A 217 -10.34 10.80 18.88
N LYS A 218 -10.25 11.93 19.59
CA LYS A 218 -8.98 12.45 20.16
C LYS A 218 -8.21 11.42 20.99
N LYS A 219 -8.89 10.46 21.63
CA LYS A 219 -8.26 9.41 22.44
C LYS A 219 -7.57 8.34 21.58
N VAL A 220 -8.15 8.00 20.43
CA VAL A 220 -7.57 7.07 19.45
C VAL A 220 -6.31 7.69 18.82
N ALA A 221 -6.32 9.00 18.55
CA ALA A 221 -5.14 9.73 18.08
C ALA A 221 -3.94 9.71 19.07
N LEU A 222 -4.16 9.35 20.35
CA LEU A 222 -3.14 9.29 21.40
C LEU A 222 -2.54 7.87 21.61
N ASN A 223 -2.77 6.92 20.68
CA ASN A 223 -2.26 5.53 20.78
C ASN A 223 -2.73 4.74 22.02
N ILE A 224 -3.86 5.12 22.63
CA ILE A 224 -4.42 4.41 23.78
C ILE A 224 -5.24 3.21 23.26
N ARG A 225 -4.80 1.97 23.49
CA ARG A 225 -5.50 0.73 23.09
C ARG A 225 -6.38 0.21 24.23
N PRO A 226 -7.73 0.24 24.07
CA PRO A 226 -8.51 -1.01 24.06
C PRO A 226 -9.64 -0.94 22.98
N PRO A 227 -10.66 -1.83 22.93
CA PRO A 227 -11.34 -2.21 21.68
C PRO A 227 -11.89 -1.01 20.93
N GLN A 228 -11.52 -0.92 19.65
CA GLN A 228 -11.97 0.14 18.76
C GLN A 228 -13.32 -0.27 18.17
N SER A 229 -14.28 0.64 18.23
CA SER A 229 -15.47 0.55 17.40
C SER A 229 -15.18 1.29 16.11
N VAL A 230 -15.47 0.66 14.97
CA VAL A 230 -15.47 1.33 13.68
C VAL A 230 -16.90 1.44 13.20
N SER A 231 -17.25 2.65 12.77
CA SER A 231 -18.42 2.88 11.96
C SER A 231 -17.99 3.25 10.54
N LEU A 232 -18.68 2.64 9.57
CA LEU A 232 -18.52 2.86 8.15
C LEU A 232 -19.82 3.46 7.61
N GLN A 233 -19.71 4.51 6.81
CA GLN A 233 -20.79 5.01 5.98
C GLN A 233 -20.32 5.09 4.54
N ILE A 234 -21.01 4.39 3.65
CA ILE A 234 -20.68 4.30 2.23
C ILE A 234 -21.72 5.13 1.48
N TYR A 235 -21.24 6.13 0.77
CA TYR A 235 -22.06 7.07 0.02
C TYR A 235 -22.03 6.73 -1.46
N GLY A 236 -23.20 6.75 -2.10
CA GLY A 236 -23.32 6.70 -3.56
C GLY A 236 -23.19 8.09 -4.20
N PHE A 237 -23.15 8.16 -5.54
CA PHE A 237 -22.97 9.41 -6.29
C PHE A 237 -24.08 10.46 -6.14
N ASP A 238 -25.21 10.11 -5.52
CA ASP A 238 -26.24 11.07 -5.09
C ASP A 238 -26.00 11.58 -3.66
N SER A 239 -24.80 11.31 -3.11
CA SER A 239 -24.37 11.58 -1.74
C SER A 239 -25.30 11.02 -0.66
N LYS A 240 -26.10 9.99 -0.97
CA LYS A 240 -26.87 9.24 0.03
C LYS A 240 -26.09 8.05 0.54
N VAL A 241 -26.32 7.71 1.80
CA VAL A 241 -25.78 6.49 2.39
C VAL A 241 -26.47 5.29 1.73
N ILE A 242 -25.69 4.50 0.99
CA ILE A 242 -26.15 3.27 0.32
C ILE A 242 -25.86 2.02 1.15
N ALA A 243 -24.90 2.11 2.06
CA ALA A 243 -24.61 1.09 3.05
C ALA A 243 -23.90 1.70 4.25
N GLU A 244 -24.14 1.15 5.43
CA GLU A 244 -23.47 1.54 6.65
C GLU A 244 -23.33 0.34 7.59
N GLY A 245 -22.30 0.38 8.42
CA GLY A 245 -22.21 -0.56 9.51
C GLY A 245 -21.38 -0.05 10.66
N SER A 246 -21.62 -0.62 11.82
CA SER A 246 -20.88 -0.36 13.05
C SER A 246 -20.54 -1.69 13.68
N PHE A 247 -19.28 -1.89 14.07
CA PHE A 247 -18.82 -3.14 14.66
C PHE A 247 -17.62 -2.91 15.57
N GLN A 248 -17.49 -3.79 16.56
CA GLN A 248 -16.36 -3.80 17.48
C GLN A 248 -15.30 -4.80 17.00
N PHE A 249 -14.03 -4.45 17.13
CA PHE A 249 -12.93 -5.36 16.87
C PHE A 249 -11.87 -5.31 17.96
N SER A 250 -11.30 -6.48 18.21
CA SER A 250 -10.23 -6.68 19.18
C SER A 250 -8.83 -6.44 18.58
N ASN A 251 -8.69 -6.53 17.25
CA ASN A 251 -7.40 -6.49 16.54
C ASN A 251 -7.41 -5.52 15.34
N ASN A 252 -6.26 -4.91 15.06
CA ASN A 252 -6.04 -3.77 14.16
C ASN A 252 -6.36 -3.96 12.64
N LEU A 253 -7.18 -4.90 12.17
CA LEU A 253 -7.28 -5.17 10.73
C LEU A 253 -8.71 -5.34 10.23
N LEU A 254 -9.49 -4.26 10.26
CA LEU A 254 -10.59 -4.14 9.29
C LEU A 254 -10.01 -3.66 7.97
N SER A 255 -9.74 -4.60 7.07
CA SER A 255 -9.16 -4.31 5.76
C SER A 255 -10.22 -4.51 4.67
N PRO A 256 -10.45 -3.54 3.79
CA PRO A 256 -11.26 -3.79 2.62
C PRO A 256 -10.56 -4.80 1.70
N ILE A 257 -11.38 -5.62 1.07
CA ILE A 257 -11.02 -6.62 0.07
C ILE A 257 -11.94 -6.40 -1.10
N VAL A 258 -11.36 -6.35 -2.29
CA VAL A 258 -12.11 -6.28 -3.53
C VAL A 258 -12.21 -7.70 -4.09
N TYR A 259 -13.37 -8.09 -4.61
CA TYR A 259 -13.52 -9.39 -5.23
C TYR A 259 -14.50 -9.39 -6.40
N GLU A 260 -14.30 -10.33 -7.31
CA GLU A 260 -15.17 -10.59 -8.45
C GLU A 260 -15.64 -12.03 -8.41
N ARG A 261 -16.95 -12.26 -8.54
CA ARG A 261 -17.51 -13.60 -8.76
C ARG A 261 -17.61 -13.82 -10.26
N LYS A 262 -17.03 -14.91 -10.75
CA LYS A 262 -17.07 -15.24 -12.19
C LYS A 262 -18.52 -15.48 -12.61
N GLY A 263 -18.92 -14.82 -13.69
CA GLY A 263 -20.30 -14.84 -14.18
C GLY A 263 -21.13 -13.63 -13.76
N ASP A 264 -20.80 -12.95 -12.65
CA ASP A 264 -21.57 -11.77 -12.20
C ASP A 264 -21.08 -10.47 -12.86
N ASN A 265 -19.86 -10.43 -13.42
CA ASN A 265 -19.22 -9.23 -14.01
C ASN A 265 -19.25 -8.00 -13.07
N LYS A 266 -19.40 -8.21 -11.76
CA LYS A 266 -19.43 -7.18 -10.73
C LYS A 266 -18.17 -7.24 -9.89
N GLU A 267 -17.61 -6.06 -9.66
CA GLU A 267 -16.51 -5.86 -8.72
C GLU A 267 -17.06 -5.33 -7.40
N LEU A 268 -16.98 -6.15 -6.36
CA LEU A 268 -17.51 -5.86 -5.04
C LEU A 268 -16.38 -5.47 -4.08
N LEU A 269 -16.62 -4.43 -3.28
CA LEU A 269 -15.81 -4.06 -2.13
C LEU A 269 -16.50 -4.64 -0.89
N GLY A 270 -15.81 -5.50 -0.16
CA GLY A 270 -16.24 -5.99 1.16
C GLY A 270 -15.19 -5.69 2.21
N PHE A 271 -15.58 -5.65 3.48
CA PHE A 271 -14.65 -5.41 4.58
C PHE A 271 -14.40 -6.71 5.32
N LYS A 272 -13.13 -7.13 5.36
CA LYS A 272 -12.73 -8.35 6.04
C LYS A 272 -12.85 -8.15 7.55
N GLN A 273 -13.64 -8.99 8.20
CA GLN A 273 -13.65 -9.05 9.65
C GLN A 273 -12.29 -9.56 10.16
N PRO A 274 -11.66 -8.89 11.15
CA PRO A 274 -10.55 -9.45 11.88
C PRO A 274 -10.93 -10.80 12.50
N GLN A 275 -10.03 -11.78 12.39
CA GLN A 275 -10.12 -12.99 13.20
C GLN A 275 -9.84 -12.65 14.66
N ASN A 276 -10.65 -13.22 15.55
CA ASN A 276 -10.38 -13.19 16.98
C ASN A 276 -9.07 -13.94 17.29
N PRO A 277 -8.42 -13.66 18.45
CA PRO A 277 -7.20 -14.37 18.84
C PRO A 277 -7.34 -15.90 18.90
N ASP A 278 -8.56 -16.41 19.09
CA ASP A 278 -8.90 -17.83 19.10
C ASP A 278 -9.18 -18.42 17.71
N GLY A 279 -9.03 -17.61 16.65
CA GLY A 279 -9.27 -18.00 15.26
C GLY A 279 -10.74 -17.92 14.82
N SER A 280 -11.67 -17.51 15.69
CA SER A 280 -13.09 -17.38 15.34
C SER A 280 -13.39 -16.11 14.52
N ASN A 281 -14.41 -16.20 13.64
CA ASN A 281 -14.93 -15.07 12.86
C ASN A 281 -16.28 -14.62 13.44
N THR A 282 -16.29 -14.02 14.63
CA THR A 282 -17.52 -13.61 15.31
C THR A 282 -17.69 -12.09 15.29
N LEU A 283 -18.81 -11.61 14.75
CA LEU A 283 -19.21 -10.19 14.87
C LEU A 283 -19.87 -9.96 16.23
N PHE A 284 -19.34 -9.01 17.01
CA PHE A 284 -19.94 -8.59 18.28
C PHE A 284 -20.59 -7.21 18.11
N ASN A 285 -21.83 -7.08 18.59
CA ASN A 285 -22.59 -5.83 18.60
C ASN A 285 -22.62 -5.12 17.24
N ALA A 286 -22.67 -5.89 16.15
CA ALA A 286 -22.65 -5.33 14.80
C ALA A 286 -24.04 -4.87 14.35
N SER A 287 -24.10 -3.67 13.78
CA SER A 287 -25.25 -3.19 13.00
C SER A 287 -24.81 -3.00 11.56
N ILE A 288 -25.53 -3.55 10.60
CA ILE A 288 -25.19 -3.54 9.17
C ILE A 288 -26.48 -3.27 8.39
N GLN A 289 -26.48 -2.24 7.55
CA GLN A 289 -27.61 -1.84 6.73
C GLN A 289 -27.15 -1.45 5.32
N GLY A 290 -27.93 -1.80 4.30
CA GLY A 290 -27.66 -1.43 2.90
C GLY A 290 -26.54 -2.24 2.21
N GLY A 291 -26.35 -2.00 0.92
CA GLY A 291 -25.56 -2.87 0.03
C GLY A 291 -26.21 -4.24 -0.21
N ASP A 292 -25.43 -5.19 -0.72
CA ASP A 292 -25.83 -6.60 -0.66
C ASP A 292 -25.58 -7.06 0.78
N THR A 293 -26.54 -6.79 1.69
CA THR A 293 -26.49 -7.00 3.16
C THR A 293 -26.27 -8.46 3.61
N GLY A 294 -25.76 -9.33 2.74
CA GLY A 294 -25.28 -10.66 3.08
C GLY A 294 -23.85 -10.63 3.63
N VAL A 295 -23.60 -11.53 4.57
CA VAL A 295 -22.25 -11.91 4.97
C VAL A 295 -21.71 -12.88 3.92
N PHE A 296 -20.55 -12.59 3.35
CA PHE A 296 -19.86 -13.53 2.46
C PHE A 296 -18.72 -14.20 3.22
N THR A 297 -18.81 -15.51 3.42
CA THR A 297 -17.75 -16.31 4.04
C THR A 297 -17.00 -17.10 2.98
N HIS A 298 -15.68 -16.97 2.96
CA HIS A 298 -14.83 -17.72 2.05
C HIS A 298 -13.60 -18.29 2.79
N PRO A 299 -13.21 -19.56 2.56
CA PRO A 299 -12.11 -20.19 3.30
C PRO A 299 -10.79 -19.42 3.24
N ALA A 300 -10.46 -18.81 2.09
CA ALA A 300 -9.18 -18.12 1.89
C ALA A 300 -9.10 -16.73 2.54
N VAL A 301 -10.22 -16.01 2.63
CA VAL A 301 -10.23 -14.60 3.10
C VAL A 301 -10.98 -14.40 4.40
N GLY A 302 -11.78 -15.37 4.84
CA GLY A 302 -12.64 -15.28 6.01
C GLY A 302 -13.97 -14.63 5.67
N MET A 303 -14.48 -13.84 6.61
CA MET A 303 -15.79 -13.21 6.52
C MET A 303 -15.69 -11.78 5.98
N LEU A 304 -16.41 -11.48 4.91
CA LEU A 304 -16.58 -10.16 4.34
C LEU A 304 -17.97 -9.61 4.64
N ILE A 305 -18.01 -8.41 5.21
CA ILE A 305 -19.24 -7.67 5.51
C ILE A 305 -19.37 -6.45 4.60
N LEU A 306 -20.58 -5.90 4.48
CA LEU A 306 -20.87 -4.72 3.67
C LEU A 306 -20.30 -4.88 2.26
N ASN A 307 -20.86 -5.81 1.50
CA ASN A 307 -20.45 -6.06 0.12
C ASN A 307 -21.19 -5.08 -0.82
N ILE A 308 -20.48 -4.11 -1.39
CA ILE A 308 -21.05 -3.08 -2.26
C ILE A 308 -20.32 -3.11 -3.61
N GLU A 309 -21.07 -2.96 -4.70
CA GLU A 309 -20.45 -2.79 -6.02
C GLU A 309 -19.63 -1.50 -6.09
N THR A 310 -18.34 -1.63 -6.36
CA THR A 310 -17.36 -0.52 -6.36
C THR A 310 -17.81 0.67 -7.21
N LYS A 311 -18.42 0.41 -8.38
CA LYS A 311 -18.93 1.45 -9.29
C LYS A 311 -20.06 2.30 -8.72
N LEU A 312 -20.67 1.90 -7.61
CA LEU A 312 -21.74 2.63 -6.94
C LEU A 312 -21.20 3.55 -5.84
N ILE A 313 -19.92 3.43 -5.48
CA ILE A 313 -19.32 4.12 -4.33
C ILE A 313 -18.71 5.43 -4.79
N GLU A 314 -19.19 6.54 -4.24
CA GLU A 314 -18.59 7.86 -4.38
C GLU A 314 -17.48 8.05 -3.33
N ARG A 315 -17.83 7.81 -2.06
CA ARG A 315 -16.93 7.98 -0.92
C ARG A 315 -17.28 7.07 0.24
N ILE A 316 -16.31 6.83 1.09
CA ILE A 316 -16.47 6.08 2.35
C ILE A 316 -16.03 6.97 3.50
N LYS A 317 -16.86 7.05 4.53
CA LYS A 317 -16.51 7.68 5.81
C LYS A 317 -16.18 6.60 6.83
N TYR A 318 -15.01 6.71 7.42
CA TYR A 318 -14.51 5.87 8.50
C TYR A 318 -14.51 6.65 9.81
N SER A 319 -15.31 6.21 10.77
CA SER A 319 -15.28 6.75 12.13
C SER A 319 -14.63 5.72 13.07
N VAL A 320 -13.55 6.11 13.76
CA VAL A 320 -12.83 5.26 14.72
C VAL A 320 -12.95 5.86 16.11
N SER A 321 -13.57 5.12 17.03
CA SER A 321 -13.78 5.47 18.44
C SER A 321 -13.26 4.39 19.38
#